data_AF-A0A955RDC9-F1
#
_entry.id   AF-A0A955RDC9-F1
#
_cell.length_a   1.000
_cell.length_b   1.000
_cell.length_c   1.000
_cell.angle_alpha   90.00
_cell.angle_beta   90.00
_cell.angle_gamma   90.00
#
_symmetry.space_group_name_H-M   'P 1'
#
loop_
_entity.id
_entity.type
_entity.pdbx_description
1 polymer ?
#
loop_
_entity_poly.entity_id
_entity_poly.type
_entity_poly.pdbx_seq_one_letter_code
_entity_poly.pdbx_strand_id
1 'polypeptide(L)'
;ALTGGLVGDICQTEWDGILSDLGLNATGMRSQFQLSDAAIPDTIKVWVDDEEWSEDPVNGWTYDEPTWFLSFHDRLPPRGSVISVQYTVQPGVSEPQVEPTTTESSSATP
;
A
#
# COMPACT_ATOMS: atom_id res chain seq x y z
N ALA A 1 0.60 -21.05 14.25
CA ALA A 1 0.70 -19.59 14.36
C ALA A 1 2.09 -19.25 14.87
N LEU A 2 2.95 -18.72 14.01
CA LEU A 2 4.27 -18.21 14.38
C LEU A 2 4.08 -16.71 14.62
N THR A 3 4.01 -16.29 15.89
CA THR A 3 4.11 -14.87 16.21
C THR A 3 5.50 -14.42 15.78
N GLY A 4 5.61 -13.50 14.82
CA GLY A 4 6.88 -12.98 14.27
C GLY A 4 7.69 -12.16 15.27
N GLY A 5 7.98 -12.70 16.44
CA GLY A 5 8.80 -12.10 17.47
C GLY A 5 10.29 -12.39 17.22
N LEU A 6 11.10 -11.33 17.28
CA LEU A 6 12.56 -11.43 17.27
C LEU A 6 13.04 -11.74 18.71
N VAL A 7 13.84 -12.80 18.87
CA VAL A 7 14.45 -13.17 20.15
C VAL A 7 15.86 -12.61 20.20
N GLY A 8 16.11 -11.64 21.08
CA GLY A 8 17.43 -11.05 21.33
C GLY A 8 17.85 -11.22 22.79
N ASP A 9 19.16 -11.38 23.01
CA ASP A 9 19.76 -11.51 24.35
C ASP A 9 19.89 -10.12 24.99
N ILE A 10 19.43 -9.97 26.25
CA ILE A 10 19.36 -8.66 26.92
C ILE A 10 20.75 -8.02 27.10
N CYS A 11 21.80 -8.82 27.04
CA CYS A 11 23.16 -8.37 27.31
C CYS A 11 23.88 -7.78 26.07
N GLN A 12 23.25 -7.80 24.89
CA GLN A 12 23.85 -7.27 23.66
C GLN A 12 23.70 -5.74 23.61
N THR A 13 24.75 -5.03 23.20
CA THR A 13 24.78 -3.55 23.13
C THR A 13 24.09 -3.00 21.87
N GLU A 14 23.78 -3.84 20.89
CA GLU A 14 23.18 -3.44 19.61
C GLU A 14 21.65 -3.58 19.62
N TRP A 15 20.98 -2.78 20.43
CA TRP A 15 19.51 -2.67 20.41
C TRP A 15 18.99 -1.81 19.25
N ASP A 16 19.84 -0.96 18.67
CA ASP A 16 19.49 -0.04 17.59
C ASP A 16 19.01 -0.78 16.33
N GLY A 17 19.65 -1.90 16.00
CA GLY A 17 19.24 -2.77 14.89
C GLY A 17 17.90 -3.46 15.15
N ILE A 18 17.71 -4.01 16.36
CA ILE A 18 16.47 -4.69 16.75
C ILE A 18 15.30 -3.70 16.80
N LEU A 19 15.51 -2.49 17.31
CA LEU A 19 14.49 -1.43 17.34
C LEU A 19 14.18 -0.88 15.94
N SER A 20 15.17 -0.79 15.04
CA SER A 20 14.93 -0.47 13.63
C SER A 20 14.11 -1.55 12.94
N ASP A 21 14.45 -2.84 13.14
CA ASP A 21 13.68 -3.96 12.60
C ASP A 21 12.26 -4.00 13.17
N LEU A 22 12.08 -3.74 14.47
CA LEU A 22 10.75 -3.63 15.09
C LEU A 22 9.97 -2.41 14.59
N GLY A 23 10.63 -1.27 14.41
CA GLY A 23 10.03 -0.05 13.84
C GLY A 23 9.53 -0.26 12.42
N LEU A 24 10.33 -0.93 11.58
CA LEU A 24 9.93 -1.34 10.23
C LEU A 24 8.81 -2.40 10.24
N ASN A 25 8.73 -3.24 11.29
CA ASN A 25 7.65 -4.21 11.47
C ASN A 25 6.35 -3.60 12.02
N ALA A 26 6.41 -2.47 12.73
CA ALA A 26 5.24 -1.81 13.31
C ALA A 26 4.41 -1.04 12.26
N THR A 27 5.03 -0.58 11.17
CA THR A 27 4.32 -0.04 10.01
C THR A 27 3.99 -1.20 9.08
N GLY A 28 2.79 -1.77 9.22
CA GLY A 28 2.32 -2.82 8.33
C GLY A 28 2.59 -2.46 6.86
N MET A 29 3.16 -3.40 6.10
CA MET A 29 3.43 -3.19 4.68
C MET A 29 2.10 -2.87 3.98
N ARG A 30 2.00 -1.68 3.38
CA ARG A 30 0.81 -1.32 2.61
C ARG A 30 0.83 -2.15 1.33
N SER A 31 -0.10 -3.09 1.22
CA SER A 31 -0.29 -3.91 0.01
C SER A 31 -1.29 -3.29 -0.96
N GLN A 32 -1.97 -2.21 -0.57
CA GLN A 32 -3.00 -1.56 -1.37
C GLN A 32 -2.73 -0.06 -1.50
N PHE A 33 -2.82 0.44 -2.73
CA PHE A 33 -2.55 1.82 -3.09
C PHE A 33 -3.66 2.32 -4.00
N GLN A 34 -4.32 3.42 -3.61
CA GLN A 34 -5.33 4.04 -4.45
C GLN A 34 -4.66 4.86 -5.56
N LEU A 35 -5.10 4.69 -6.81
CA LEU A 35 -4.70 5.53 -7.92
C LEU A 35 -5.36 6.91 -7.81
N SER A 36 -4.72 7.94 -8.38
CA SER A 36 -5.22 9.31 -8.32
C SER A 36 -6.39 9.58 -9.26
N ASP A 37 -6.55 8.73 -10.29
CA ASP A 37 -7.61 8.82 -11.28
C ASP A 37 -8.06 7.41 -11.67
N ALA A 38 -9.27 7.28 -12.21
CA ALA A 38 -9.71 6.04 -12.84
C ALA A 38 -8.74 5.66 -13.96
N ALA A 39 -8.17 4.46 -13.88
CA ALA A 39 -7.35 3.89 -14.93
C ALA A 39 -8.18 3.05 -15.91
N ILE A 40 -7.81 3.09 -17.20
CA ILE A 40 -8.25 2.06 -18.16
C ILE A 40 -7.44 0.78 -17.86
N PRO A 41 -8.06 -0.34 -17.44
CA PRO A 41 -7.36 -1.50 -16.89
C PRO A 41 -6.24 -2.05 -17.78
N ASP A 42 -6.53 -2.22 -19.07
CA ASP A 42 -5.57 -2.78 -20.04
C ASP A 42 -4.34 -1.90 -20.30
N THR A 43 -4.31 -0.68 -19.75
CA THR A 43 -3.19 0.27 -19.92
C THR A 43 -2.29 0.36 -18.68
N ILE A 44 -2.67 -0.30 -17.58
CA ILE A 44 -1.93 -0.23 -16.32
C ILE A 44 -0.64 -1.02 -16.46
N LYS A 45 0.46 -0.37 -16.09
CA LYS A 45 1.77 -0.98 -15.97
C LYS A 45 2.37 -0.61 -14.61
N VAL A 46 2.89 -1.61 -13.92
CA VAL A 46 3.45 -1.48 -12.58
C VAL A 46 4.93 -1.86 -12.63
N TRP A 47 5.76 -0.99 -12.06
CA TRP A 47 7.19 -1.26 -11.86
C TRP A 47 7.53 -1.19 -10.39
N VAL A 48 8.34 -2.12 -9.93
CA VAL A 48 8.94 -2.14 -8.59
C VAL A 48 10.45 -2.12 -8.78
N ASP A 49 11.10 -1.03 -8.37
CA ASP A 49 12.55 -0.82 -8.56
C ASP A 49 13.00 -1.12 -10.01
N ASP A 50 12.29 -0.55 -10.99
CA ASP A 50 12.50 -0.70 -12.44
C ASP A 50 12.17 -2.09 -13.04
N GLU A 51 11.74 -3.07 -12.23
CA GLU A 51 11.21 -4.35 -12.72
C GLU A 51 9.71 -4.26 -13.01
N GLU A 52 9.30 -4.51 -14.25
CA GLU A 52 7.88 -4.58 -14.62
C GLU A 52 7.23 -5.83 -14.02
N TRP A 53 6.14 -5.64 -13.28
CA TRP A 53 5.37 -6.72 -12.69
C TRP A 53 4.06 -6.88 -13.47
N SER A 54 3.75 -8.12 -13.84
CA SER A 54 2.50 -8.46 -14.53
C SER A 54 1.32 -8.51 -13.56
N GLU A 55 0.14 -8.20 -14.09
CA GLU A 55 -1.12 -8.42 -13.39
C GLU A 55 -1.30 -9.92 -13.11
N ASP A 56 -1.54 -10.28 -11.86
CA ASP A 56 -1.81 -11.65 -11.44
C ASP A 56 -2.54 -11.64 -10.08
N PRO A 57 -3.70 -12.32 -9.94
CA PRO A 57 -4.50 -12.31 -8.73
C PRO A 57 -3.91 -13.13 -7.57
N VAL A 58 -2.81 -13.83 -7.79
CA VAL A 58 -2.12 -14.66 -6.80
C VAL A 58 -0.72 -14.13 -6.54
N ASN A 59 0.10 -13.98 -7.59
CA ASN A 59 1.52 -13.68 -7.50
C ASN A 59 1.91 -12.39 -8.23
N GLY A 60 1.05 -11.38 -8.16
CA GLY A 60 1.28 -10.08 -8.79
C GLY A 60 0.40 -9.02 -8.16
N TRP A 61 -0.17 -8.17 -9.02
CA TRP A 61 -1.09 -7.13 -8.61
C TRP A 61 -2.43 -7.29 -9.32
N THR A 62 -3.47 -6.68 -8.76
CA THR A 62 -4.78 -6.50 -9.38
C THR A 62 -5.26 -5.08 -9.20
N TYR A 63 -6.14 -4.62 -10.08
CA TYR A 63 -6.79 -3.31 -9.99
C TYR A 63 -8.31 -3.46 -9.80
N ASP A 64 -8.86 -2.74 -8.82
CA ASP A 64 -10.30 -2.64 -8.59
C ASP A 64 -10.84 -1.34 -9.18
N GLU A 65 -11.57 -1.43 -10.30
CA GLU A 65 -12.15 -0.27 -10.99
C GLU A 65 -13.16 0.55 -10.16
N PRO A 66 -14.00 -0.06 -9.30
CA PRO A 66 -14.95 0.70 -8.47
C PRO A 66 -14.27 1.59 -7.41
N THR A 67 -13.16 1.14 -6.82
CA THR A 67 -12.51 1.83 -5.70
C THR A 67 -11.16 2.48 -6.07
N TRP A 68 -10.67 2.21 -7.28
CA TRP A 68 -9.38 2.66 -7.81
C TRP A 68 -8.18 2.12 -7.03
N PHE A 69 -8.34 1.00 -6.33
CA PHE A 69 -7.24 0.39 -5.58
C PHE A 69 -6.45 -0.58 -6.44
N LEU A 70 -5.13 -0.37 -6.46
CA LEU A 70 -4.15 -1.34 -6.90
C LEU A 70 -3.67 -2.15 -5.69
N SER A 71 -3.85 -3.47 -5.75
CA SER A 71 -3.56 -4.39 -4.65
C SER A 71 -2.47 -5.38 -5.05
N PHE A 72 -1.46 -5.55 -4.20
CA PHE A 72 -0.42 -6.58 -4.31
C PHE A 72 -0.80 -7.80 -3.47
N HIS A 73 -0.55 -9.00 -4.01
CA HIS A 73 -0.92 -10.28 -3.40
C HIS A 73 0.31 -11.00 -2.80
N ASP A 74 0.58 -12.26 -3.15
CA ASP A 74 1.68 -13.05 -2.59
C ASP A 74 3.06 -12.46 -2.94
N ARG A 75 3.14 -11.72 -4.05
CA ARG A 75 4.32 -10.93 -4.42
C ARG A 75 4.18 -9.51 -3.88
N LEU A 76 4.74 -9.27 -2.70
CA LEU A 76 4.79 -7.93 -2.10
C LEU A 76 6.06 -7.18 -2.51
N PRO A 77 5.98 -5.87 -2.82
CA PRO A 77 7.16 -5.02 -2.98
C PRO A 77 8.05 -5.11 -1.74
N PRO A 78 9.38 -5.30 -1.90
CA PRO A 78 10.31 -5.25 -0.78
C PRO A 78 10.23 -3.93 -0.02
N ARG A 79 10.65 -3.96 1.26
CA ARG A 79 10.69 -2.74 2.06
C ARG A 79 11.70 -1.75 1.48
N GLY A 80 11.28 -0.50 1.32
CA GLY A 80 12.09 0.56 0.74
C GLY A 80 12.08 0.62 -0.78
N SER A 81 11.38 -0.30 -1.46
CA SER A 81 11.21 -0.27 -2.91
C SER A 81 10.35 0.91 -3.36
N VAL A 82 10.62 1.40 -4.57
CA VAL A 82 9.82 2.42 -5.25
C VAL A 82 8.84 1.74 -6.19
N ILE A 83 7.55 2.01 -5.97
CA ILE A 83 6.47 1.55 -6.84
C ILE A 83 6.14 2.68 -7.80
N SER A 84 6.25 2.43 -9.10
CA SER A 84 5.85 3.34 -10.16
C SER A 84 4.70 2.71 -10.95
N VAL A 85 3.63 3.46 -11.16
CA VAL A 85 2.46 3.00 -11.92
C VAL A 85 2.20 3.99 -13.06
N GLN A 86 2.10 3.50 -14.29
CA GLN A 86 1.60 4.28 -15.43
C GLN A 86 0.31 3.68 -15.94
N TYR A 87 -0.61 4.55 -16.34
CA TYR A 87 -1.89 4.17 -16.91
C TYR A 87 -2.46 5.34 -17.73
N THR A 88 -3.40 5.02 -18.62
CA THR A 88 -4.22 6.03 -19.28
C THR A 88 -5.43 6.32 -18.41
N VAL A 89 -5.67 7.60 -18.13
CA VAL A 89 -6.83 8.05 -17.35
C VAL A 89 -8.12 7.80 -18.15
N GLN A 90 -9.11 7.19 -17.51
CA GLN A 90 -10.45 7.01 -18.06
C GLN A 90 -11.24 8.32 -17.93
N PRO A 91 -11.61 8.97 -19.04
CA PRO A 91 -12.29 10.25 -18.99
C PRO A 91 -13.72 10.11 -18.48
N GLY A 92 -14.18 11.10 -17.70
CA GLY A 92 -15.58 11.20 -17.26
C GLY A 92 -15.96 10.36 -16.04
N VAL A 93 -15.00 9.69 -15.40
CA VAL A 93 -15.21 9.01 -14.12
C VAL A 93 -14.81 9.95 -13.00
N SER A 94 -15.71 10.17 -12.04
CA SER A 94 -15.43 10.98 -10.84
C SER A 94 -14.81 10.11 -9.75
N GLU A 95 -13.96 10.71 -8.89
CA GLU A 95 -13.34 10.02 -7.76
C GLU A 95 -14.39 9.27 -6.92
N PRO A 96 -14.16 7.98 -6.62
CA PRO A 96 -15.06 7.22 -5.77
C PRO A 96 -15.22 8.01 -4.48
N GLN A 97 -16.47 8.31 -4.12
CA GLN A 97 -16.80 9.09 -2.94
C GLN A 97 -16.42 8.25 -1.72
N VAL A 98 -15.17 8.37 -1.27
CA VAL A 98 -14.79 7.97 0.08
C VAL A 98 -15.49 9.00 0.95
N GLU A 99 -16.69 8.70 1.43
CA GLU A 99 -17.40 9.60 2.34
C GLU A 99 -16.41 9.94 3.46
N PRO A 100 -15.96 11.21 3.59
CA PRO A 100 -15.19 11.58 4.75
C PRO A 100 -16.11 11.25 5.93
N THR A 101 -15.69 10.36 6.82
CA THR A 101 -16.39 10.18 8.09
C THR A 101 -16.49 11.57 8.69
N THR A 102 -17.69 12.13 8.63
CA THR A 102 -17.95 13.52 8.98
C THR A 102 -17.46 13.67 10.41
N THR A 103 -16.36 14.39 10.58
CA THR A 103 -16.00 14.97 11.86
C THR A 103 -17.18 15.87 12.19
N GLU A 104 -18.01 15.45 13.15
CA GLU A 104 -19.12 16.23 13.64
C GLU A 104 -18.52 17.49 14.30
N SER A 105 -18.38 18.54 13.49
CA SER A 105 -18.10 19.89 13.95
C SER A 105 -19.41 20.42 14.54
N SER A 106 -19.67 20.05 15.79
CA SER A 106 -20.75 20.64 16.58
C SER A 106 -20.26 21.97 17.12
N SER A 107 -20.36 23.00 16.28
CA SER A 107 -20.27 24.40 16.71
C SER A 107 -21.57 24.77 17.42
N ALA A 108 -21.52 24.85 18.75
CA ALA A 108 -22.52 25.57 19.53
C ALA A 108 -21.82 26.69 20.31
N THR A 109 -22.11 27.92 19.93
CA THR A 109 -21.79 29.16 20.65
C THR A 109 -22.93 30.13 20.33
N PRO A 110 -23.27 31.11 21.20
CA PRO A 110 -22.94 31.31 22.61
C PRO A 110 -24.09 30.97 23.58
#